data_AF-A0A022QL42-F1
#
_entry.id   AF-A0A022QL42-F1
#
_cell.length_a   1.000
_cell.length_b   1.000
_cell.length_c   1.000
_cell.angle_alpha   90.00
_cell.angle_beta   90.00
_cell.angle_gamma   90.00
#
_symmetry.space_group_name_H-M   'P 1'
#
loop_
_entity.id
_entity.type
_entity.pdbx_description
1 polymer ?
#
loop_
_entity_poly.entity_id
_entity_poly.type
_entity_poly.pdbx_seq_one_letter_code
_entity_poly.pdbx_strand_id
1 'polypeptide(L)'
;YGFYDECLRKYGNANVWKYFTDLFDYLPLTALIESQIFCLHGGLSPSLDTLDNIRALDRIQEVPHEGPMCDLLWSDPDDRCGWGISPRGAGYTFGQDIAAQFNHTNGLTLISRAHQLVMEGFNWCQDKNVVTVFSAPNYCYRCGNMAAILEIGENMEQNFLQFDPAPRQIEPDTTRKTPDYFL
;
A
#
# COMPACT_ATOMS: atom_id res chain seq x y z
N TYR A 1 -2.48 -2.67 -13.59
CA TYR A 1 -3.35 -3.81 -13.96
C TYR A 1 -2.83 -4.43 -15.24
N GLY A 2 -2.16 -5.59 -15.19
CA GLY A 2 -1.52 -6.21 -16.37
C GLY A 2 -0.82 -7.54 -16.09
N PHE A 3 -0.86 -8.00 -14.83
CA PHE A 3 -0.21 -9.23 -14.38
C PHE A 3 -0.77 -10.49 -15.06
N TYR A 4 -2.07 -10.55 -15.35
CA TYR A 4 -2.68 -11.63 -16.10
C TYR A 4 -2.07 -11.76 -17.50
N ASP A 5 -2.06 -10.66 -18.27
CA ASP A 5 -1.53 -10.64 -19.64
C ASP A 5 -0.03 -10.97 -19.65
N GLU A 6 0.72 -10.49 -18.65
CA GLU A 6 2.12 -10.83 -18.50
C GLU A 6 2.33 -12.34 -18.26
N CYS A 7 1.53 -12.93 -17.37
CA CYS A 7 1.56 -14.38 -17.13
C CYS A 7 1.20 -15.16 -18.39
N LEU A 8 0.12 -14.78 -19.07
CA LEU A 8 -0.33 -15.44 -20.30
C LEU A 8 0.73 -15.35 -21.39
N ARG A 9 1.34 -14.17 -21.59
CA ARG A 9 2.39 -13.94 -22.58
C ARG A 9 3.67 -14.71 -22.27
N LYS A 10 4.07 -14.83 -21.00
CA LYS A 10 5.31 -15.51 -20.60
C LYS A 10 5.18 -17.04 -20.55
N TYR A 11 4.01 -17.56 -20.18
CA TYR A 11 3.82 -18.99 -19.90
C TYR A 11 2.84 -19.70 -20.85
N GLY A 12 2.19 -18.96 -21.76
CA GLY A 12 1.30 -19.50 -22.79
C GLY A 12 -0.06 -20.01 -22.29
N ASN A 13 -0.35 -19.88 -20.99
CA ASN A 13 -1.64 -20.22 -20.38
C ASN A 13 -1.83 -19.46 -19.05
N ALA A 14 -3.01 -19.61 -18.44
CA ALA A 14 -3.39 -18.89 -17.22
C ALA A 14 -2.99 -19.59 -15.89
N ASN A 15 -2.33 -20.75 -15.92
CA ASN A 15 -2.07 -21.51 -14.69
C ASN A 15 -1.18 -20.75 -13.70
N VAL A 16 -0.14 -20.08 -14.20
CA VAL A 16 0.77 -19.29 -13.35
C VAL A 16 0.03 -18.14 -12.67
N TRP A 17 -0.82 -17.41 -13.43
CA TRP A 17 -1.66 -16.37 -12.86
C TRP A 17 -2.57 -16.93 -11.76
N LYS A 18 -3.23 -18.06 -12.04
CA LYS A 18 -4.10 -18.74 -11.06
C LYS A 18 -3.34 -19.11 -9.78
N TYR A 19 -2.15 -19.71 -9.89
CA TYR A 19 -1.37 -20.08 -8.71
C TYR A 19 -0.94 -18.86 -7.88
N PHE A 20 -0.64 -17.73 -8.53
CA PHE A 20 -0.33 -16.50 -7.81
C PHE A 20 -1.56 -15.90 -7.13
N THR A 21 -2.72 -15.84 -7.80
CA THR A 21 -3.94 -15.32 -7.18
C THR A 21 -4.43 -16.20 -6.04
N ASP A 22 -4.37 -17.53 -6.21
CA ASP A 22 -4.67 -18.48 -5.13
C ASP A 22 -3.72 -18.27 -3.93
N LEU A 23 -2.46 -17.86 -4.15
CA LEU A 23 -1.51 -17.49 -3.09
C LEU A 23 -1.81 -16.11 -2.47
N PHE A 24 -2.27 -15.15 -3.25
CA PHE A 24 -2.52 -13.78 -2.78
C PHE A 24 -3.60 -13.75 -1.68
N ASP A 25 -4.59 -14.62 -1.74
CA ASP A 25 -5.61 -14.79 -0.68
C ASP A 25 -4.98 -15.18 0.68
N TYR A 26 -3.78 -15.73 0.69
CA TYR A 26 -3.05 -16.09 1.92
C TYR A 26 -2.11 -15.00 2.43
N LEU A 27 -1.98 -13.87 1.73
CA LEU A 27 -1.14 -12.76 2.22
C LEU A 27 -1.76 -12.10 3.46
N PRO A 28 -0.97 -11.78 4.50
CA PRO A 28 -1.44 -10.98 5.64
C PRO A 28 -1.89 -9.60 5.17
N LEU A 29 -2.98 -9.08 5.77
CA LEU A 29 -3.49 -7.75 5.46
C LEU A 29 -2.64 -6.63 6.08
N THR A 30 -2.08 -6.90 7.27
CA THR A 30 -1.40 -5.91 8.10
C THR A 30 -0.23 -6.54 8.86
N ALA A 31 0.72 -5.71 9.29
CA ALA A 31 1.79 -6.11 10.20
C ALA A 31 1.86 -5.14 11.39
N LEU A 32 2.46 -5.59 12.48
CA LEU A 32 2.68 -4.79 13.69
C LEU A 32 4.13 -4.96 14.13
N ILE A 33 4.89 -3.87 14.14
CA ILE A 33 6.31 -3.85 14.52
C ILE A 33 6.42 -3.34 15.96
N GLU A 34 7.02 -4.15 16.83
CA GLU A 34 7.26 -3.83 18.26
C GLU A 34 6.02 -3.29 19.00
N SER A 35 4.84 -3.77 18.60
CA SER A 35 3.54 -3.32 19.12
C SER A 35 3.27 -1.81 19.01
N GLN A 36 4.02 -1.09 18.17
CA GLN A 36 3.99 0.37 18.10
C GLN A 36 3.74 0.90 16.69
N ILE A 37 4.27 0.24 15.65
CA ILE A 37 4.08 0.67 14.26
C ILE A 37 3.14 -0.30 13.57
N PHE A 38 1.97 0.20 13.19
CA PHE A 38 0.97 -0.55 12.43
C PHE A 38 1.18 -0.33 10.94
N CYS A 39 1.43 -1.41 10.20
CA CYS A 39 1.73 -1.38 8.78
C CYS A 39 0.61 -2.01 7.96
N LEU A 40 0.18 -1.33 6.90
CA LEU A 40 -0.86 -1.80 5.98
C LEU A 40 -0.71 -1.17 4.59
N HIS A 41 -1.33 -1.74 3.56
CA HIS A 41 -1.21 -1.16 2.22
C HIS A 41 -2.05 0.12 2.07
N GLY A 42 -3.35 -0.01 2.34
CA GLY A 42 -4.37 1.02 2.23
C GLY A 42 -4.38 1.92 3.46
N GLY A 43 -5.47 1.93 4.20
CA GLY A 43 -5.67 2.84 5.32
C GLY A 43 -6.67 2.28 6.33
N LEU A 44 -7.17 3.14 7.22
CA LEU A 44 -8.08 2.70 8.26
C LEU A 44 -9.48 2.39 7.68
N SER A 45 -10.29 1.65 8.46
CA SER A 45 -11.68 1.33 8.16
C SER A 45 -12.61 1.92 9.23
N PRO A 46 -13.77 2.49 8.87
CA PRO A 46 -14.78 2.90 9.84
C PRO A 46 -15.42 1.71 10.59
N SER A 47 -15.15 0.47 10.14
CA SER A 47 -15.66 -0.76 10.75
C SER A 47 -14.67 -1.43 11.72
N LEU A 48 -13.48 -0.84 11.91
CA LEU A 48 -12.38 -1.43 12.67
C LEU A 48 -11.79 -0.43 13.68
N ASP A 49 -12.16 -0.58 14.95
CA ASP A 49 -11.64 0.27 16.02
C ASP A 49 -10.35 -0.28 16.64
N THR A 50 -10.14 -1.61 16.57
CA THR A 50 -9.03 -2.29 17.26
C THR A 50 -8.24 -3.25 16.38
N LEU A 51 -6.98 -3.50 16.76
CA LEU A 51 -6.13 -4.54 16.16
C LEU A 51 -6.76 -5.94 16.27
N ASP A 52 -7.54 -6.21 17.32
CA ASP A 52 -8.23 -7.49 17.47
C ASP A 52 -9.37 -7.66 16.46
N ASN A 53 -10.06 -6.59 16.06
CA ASN A 53 -11.03 -6.65 14.96
C ASN A 53 -10.36 -7.08 13.65
N ILE A 54 -9.15 -6.57 13.38
CA ILE A 54 -8.38 -6.94 12.19
C ILE A 54 -7.96 -8.42 12.22
N ARG A 55 -7.48 -8.91 13.38
CA ARG A 55 -7.08 -10.32 13.56
C ARG A 55 -8.23 -11.30 13.38
N ALA A 56 -9.46 -10.86 13.65
CA ALA A 56 -10.67 -11.67 13.53
C ALA A 56 -11.23 -11.75 12.10
N LEU A 57 -10.69 -10.99 11.14
CA LEU A 57 -11.16 -11.01 9.76
C LEU A 57 -10.87 -12.36 9.09
N ASP A 58 -11.87 -12.92 8.43
CA ASP A 58 -11.67 -14.02 7.49
C ASP A 58 -11.06 -13.46 6.21
N ARG A 59 -9.74 -13.57 6.09
CA ARG A 59 -8.98 -12.95 5.00
C ARG A 59 -8.70 -13.88 3.82
N ILE A 60 -8.96 -15.18 3.93
CA ILE A 60 -8.62 -16.16 2.89
C ILE A 60 -9.73 -16.20 1.84
N GLN A 61 -9.79 -15.12 1.07
CA GLN A 61 -10.75 -14.88 0.01
C GLN A 61 -10.25 -13.76 -0.91
N GLU A 62 -10.83 -13.66 -2.10
CA GLU A 62 -10.67 -12.50 -2.96
C GLU A 62 -11.14 -11.23 -2.22
N VAL A 63 -10.46 -10.11 -2.45
CA VAL A 63 -10.78 -8.84 -1.79
C VAL A 63 -12.23 -8.42 -2.12
N PRO A 64 -13.11 -8.26 -1.12
CA PRO A 64 -14.47 -7.81 -1.36
C PRO A 64 -14.53 -6.38 -1.94
N HIS A 65 -15.63 -6.05 -2.60
CA HIS A 65 -15.86 -4.69 -3.13
C HIS A 65 -16.12 -3.63 -2.03
N GLU A 66 -16.50 -4.07 -0.82
CA GLU A 66 -16.78 -3.21 0.33
C GLU A 66 -16.44 -3.92 1.64
N GLY A 67 -16.37 -3.17 2.73
CA GLY A 67 -16.15 -3.70 4.08
C GLY A 67 -14.69 -3.68 4.52
N PRO A 68 -14.41 -4.19 5.73
CA PRO A 68 -13.16 -3.91 6.45
C PRO A 68 -11.89 -4.37 5.72
N MET A 69 -11.93 -5.52 5.04
CA MET A 69 -10.79 -6.01 4.25
C MET A 69 -10.52 -5.10 3.03
N CYS A 70 -11.57 -4.61 2.38
CA CYS A 70 -11.46 -3.67 1.27
C CYS A 70 -10.83 -2.35 1.75
N ASP A 71 -11.36 -1.80 2.84
CA ASP A 71 -10.89 -0.52 3.41
C ASP A 71 -9.41 -0.56 3.79
N LEU A 72 -8.94 -1.64 4.42
CA LEU A 72 -7.53 -1.83 4.78
C LEU A 72 -6.58 -1.79 3.57
N LEU A 73 -7.08 -2.06 2.36
CA LEU A 73 -6.31 -2.09 1.12
C LEU A 73 -6.54 -0.84 0.25
N TRP A 74 -7.64 -0.11 0.43
CA TRP A 74 -8.07 0.96 -0.48
C TRP A 74 -8.25 2.35 0.15
N SER A 75 -8.35 2.45 1.47
CA SER A 75 -8.54 3.73 2.14
C SER A 75 -7.30 4.63 2.07
N ASP A 76 -7.51 5.94 2.13
CA ASP A 76 -6.47 6.98 2.02
C ASP A 76 -6.57 8.04 3.13
N PRO A 77 -5.46 8.57 3.65
CA PRO A 77 -5.49 9.75 4.52
C PRO A 77 -5.96 10.99 3.73
N ASP A 78 -6.71 11.88 4.39
CA ASP A 78 -7.19 13.16 3.87
C ASP A 78 -6.96 14.26 4.93
N ASP A 79 -6.86 15.50 4.48
CA ASP A 79 -6.72 16.68 5.35
C ASP A 79 -8.04 17.05 6.03
N ARG A 80 -9.16 16.56 5.48
CA ARG A 80 -10.49 16.73 6.07
C ARG A 80 -10.66 15.87 7.31
N CYS A 81 -11.28 16.46 8.33
CA CYS A 81 -11.64 15.78 9.58
C CYS A 81 -12.72 14.71 9.34
N GLY A 82 -12.62 13.59 10.06
CA GLY A 82 -13.55 12.47 10.01
C GLY A 82 -13.37 11.55 8.80
N TRP A 83 -14.44 10.82 8.46
CA TRP A 83 -14.47 9.92 7.30
C TRP A 83 -15.06 10.60 6.07
N GLY A 84 -14.50 10.28 4.89
CA GLY A 84 -15.02 10.68 3.59
C GLY A 84 -15.15 9.50 2.63
N ILE A 85 -15.89 9.68 1.55
CA ILE A 85 -16.01 8.67 0.49
C ILE A 85 -14.74 8.73 -0.37
N SER A 86 -14.11 7.57 -0.61
CA SER A 86 -12.92 7.50 -1.45
C SER A 86 -13.24 7.89 -2.90
N PRO A 87 -12.46 8.80 -3.51
CA PRO A 87 -12.60 9.13 -4.93
C PRO A 87 -12.17 7.98 -5.85
N ARG A 88 -11.60 6.90 -5.29
CA ARG A 88 -11.18 5.70 -6.04
C ARG A 88 -12.33 4.74 -6.34
N GLY A 89 -13.49 4.93 -5.70
CA GLY A 89 -14.64 4.04 -5.82
C GLY A 89 -14.60 2.80 -4.91
N ALA A 90 -13.60 2.69 -4.03
CA ALA A 90 -13.47 1.68 -2.98
C ALA A 90 -12.71 2.26 -1.78
N GLY A 91 -13.05 1.80 -0.58
CA GLY A 91 -12.54 2.32 0.69
C GLY A 91 -13.06 3.71 1.06
N TYR A 92 -12.41 4.32 2.05
CA TYR A 92 -12.76 5.64 2.58
C TYR A 92 -11.56 6.58 2.59
N THR A 93 -11.82 7.87 2.73
CA THR A 93 -10.81 8.80 3.23
C THR A 93 -10.94 8.97 4.73
N PHE A 94 -9.82 9.20 5.43
CA PHE A 94 -9.84 9.39 6.89
C PHE A 94 -8.95 10.56 7.31
N GLY A 95 -9.46 11.37 8.24
CA GLY A 95 -8.80 12.54 8.79
C GLY A 95 -7.80 12.25 9.90
N GLN A 96 -7.09 13.30 10.30
CA GLN A 96 -6.12 13.24 11.40
C GLN A 96 -6.73 12.80 12.73
N ASP A 97 -7.96 13.21 13.01
CA ASP A 97 -8.72 12.82 14.21
C ASP A 97 -8.91 11.30 14.29
N ILE A 98 -9.24 10.67 13.15
CA ILE A 98 -9.42 9.23 13.04
C ILE A 98 -8.09 8.49 13.28
N ALA A 99 -7.00 8.93 12.63
CA ALA A 99 -5.70 8.31 12.82
C ALA A 99 -5.17 8.45 14.24
N ALA A 100 -5.30 9.64 14.83
CA ALA A 100 -4.90 9.90 16.21
C ALA A 100 -5.71 9.04 17.19
N GLN A 101 -7.02 8.92 17.00
CA GLN A 101 -7.89 8.08 17.82
C GLN A 101 -7.52 6.60 17.70
N PHE A 102 -7.32 6.09 16.48
CA PHE A 102 -6.94 4.71 16.24
C PHE A 102 -5.59 4.38 16.89
N ASN A 103 -4.59 5.26 16.72
CA ASN A 103 -3.29 5.11 17.35
C ASN A 103 -3.39 5.09 18.87
N HIS A 104 -4.11 6.06 19.45
CA HIS A 104 -4.31 6.14 20.89
C HIS A 104 -4.99 4.89 21.46
N THR A 105 -6.07 4.45 20.82
CA THR A 105 -6.87 3.27 21.24
C THR A 105 -6.03 1.99 21.23
N ASN A 106 -5.13 1.85 20.25
CA ASN A 106 -4.35 0.65 20.04
C ASN A 106 -2.92 0.73 20.59
N GLY A 107 -2.55 1.83 21.27
CA GLY A 107 -1.21 2.02 21.82
C GLY A 107 -0.11 2.17 20.76
N LEU A 108 -0.46 2.66 19.57
CA LEU A 108 0.44 2.82 18.44
C LEU A 108 1.07 4.20 18.43
N THR A 109 2.28 4.28 17.87
CA THR A 109 2.99 5.54 17.61
C THR A 109 2.91 5.97 16.15
N LEU A 110 2.64 5.03 15.24
CA LEU A 110 2.68 5.28 13.80
C LEU A 110 1.82 4.29 13.02
N ILE A 111 1.11 4.81 12.01
CA ILE A 111 0.57 4.04 10.90
C ILE A 111 1.51 4.22 9.70
N SER A 112 2.14 3.14 9.24
CA SER A 112 2.97 3.12 8.03
C SER A 112 2.20 2.49 6.88
N ARG A 113 2.03 3.22 5.79
CA ARG A 113 1.21 2.78 4.67
C ARG A 113 1.78 3.10 3.30
N ALA A 114 1.17 2.57 2.23
CA ALA A 114 1.64 2.74 0.85
C ALA A 114 0.57 3.35 -0.07
N HIS A 115 0.16 2.64 -1.14
CA HIS A 115 -0.96 2.93 -2.08
C HIS A 115 -0.94 4.25 -2.87
N GLN A 116 -0.66 5.38 -2.22
CA GLN A 116 -0.60 6.70 -2.84
C GLN A 116 0.80 6.99 -3.36
N LEU A 117 0.87 7.45 -4.61
CA LEU A 117 2.10 8.04 -5.14
C LEU A 117 2.40 9.34 -4.42
N VAL A 118 3.65 9.48 -3.97
CA VAL A 118 4.20 10.70 -3.36
C VAL A 118 5.50 11.04 -4.06
N MET A 119 5.71 12.32 -4.39
CA MET A 119 6.79 12.74 -5.28
C MET A 119 8.19 12.44 -4.73
N GLU A 120 8.37 12.58 -3.42
CA GLU A 120 9.64 12.33 -2.72
C GLU A 120 9.82 10.85 -2.31
N GLY A 121 8.89 9.96 -2.70
CA GLY A 121 8.90 8.56 -2.29
C GLY A 121 8.38 8.31 -0.87
N PHE A 122 8.30 9.33 -0.01
CA PHE A 122 7.55 9.26 1.25
C PHE A 122 6.85 10.60 1.56
N ASN A 123 5.84 10.56 2.43
CA ASN A 123 5.18 11.76 2.95
C ASN A 123 4.66 11.53 4.37
N TRP A 124 4.97 12.45 5.27
CA TRP A 124 4.38 12.52 6.60
C TRP A 124 3.07 13.30 6.55
N CYS A 125 2.01 12.76 7.14
CA CYS A 125 0.73 13.45 7.25
C CYS A 125 0.11 13.27 8.64
N GLN A 126 -0.94 14.06 8.92
CA GLN A 126 -1.76 13.94 10.14
C GLN A 126 -0.93 14.04 11.43
N ASP A 127 -0.12 15.11 11.53
CA ASP A 127 0.81 15.35 12.64
C ASP A 127 1.73 14.16 12.95
N LYS A 128 2.22 13.50 11.90
CA LYS A 128 3.09 12.32 11.94
C LYS A 128 2.45 11.07 12.52
N ASN A 129 1.12 11.02 12.66
CA ASN A 129 0.41 9.78 12.97
C ASN A 129 0.45 8.78 11.82
N VAL A 130 0.60 9.28 10.58
CA VAL A 130 0.61 8.48 9.36
C VAL A 130 1.79 8.85 8.47
N VAL A 131 2.47 7.84 7.95
CA VAL A 131 3.44 8.00 6.86
C VAL A 131 3.02 7.18 5.64
N THR A 132 3.03 7.82 4.48
CA THR A 132 2.95 7.13 3.19
C THR A 132 4.35 6.87 2.66
N VAL A 133 4.66 5.62 2.29
CA VAL A 133 5.92 5.20 1.67
C VAL A 133 5.62 4.54 0.32
N PHE A 134 6.30 5.01 -0.72
CA PHE A 134 6.12 4.57 -2.09
C PHE A 134 7.46 4.18 -2.71
N SER A 135 7.62 2.92 -3.10
CA SER A 135 8.92 2.35 -3.46
C SER A 135 9.11 2.10 -4.97
N ALA A 136 8.24 2.66 -5.82
CA ALA A 136 8.35 2.55 -7.28
C ALA A 136 8.78 3.90 -7.91
N PRO A 137 10.08 4.10 -8.21
CA PRO A 137 10.56 5.38 -8.72
C PRO A 137 10.15 5.55 -10.19
N ASN A 138 9.90 6.80 -10.59
CA ASN A 138 9.36 7.18 -11.89
C ASN A 138 8.20 6.27 -12.32
N TYR A 139 7.15 6.24 -11.49
CA TYR A 139 6.03 5.33 -11.64
C TYR A 139 5.44 5.40 -13.06
N CYS A 140 5.20 4.23 -13.64
CA CYS A 140 4.73 4.05 -15.02
C CYS A 140 5.55 4.81 -16.09
N TYR A 141 6.85 5.05 -15.82
CA TYR A 141 7.80 5.79 -16.66
C TYR A 141 7.38 7.22 -16.98
N ARG A 142 6.51 7.82 -16.16
CA ARG A 142 5.87 9.11 -16.42
C ARG A 142 5.83 10.05 -15.24
N CYS A 143 5.64 9.53 -14.04
CA CYS A 143 5.36 10.37 -12.89
C CYS A 143 6.59 11.13 -12.39
N GLY A 144 7.80 10.65 -12.68
CA GLY A 144 9.05 11.33 -12.28
C GLY A 144 9.28 11.40 -10.78
N ASN A 145 8.52 10.66 -9.96
CA ASN A 145 8.68 10.59 -8.51
C ASN A 145 9.97 9.82 -8.13
N MET A 146 10.56 10.20 -6.99
CA MET A 146 11.50 9.34 -6.28
C MET A 146 10.75 8.16 -5.63
N ALA A 147 11.52 7.17 -5.19
CA ALA A 147 11.03 6.12 -4.30
C ALA A 147 11.71 6.21 -2.94
N ALA A 148 11.09 5.64 -1.91
CA ALA A 148 11.71 5.51 -0.60
C ALA A 148 11.47 4.13 0.03
N ILE A 149 12.31 3.81 1.00
CA ILE A 149 12.11 2.78 2.01
C ILE A 149 12.21 3.41 3.40
N LEU A 150 11.44 2.89 4.35
CA LEU A 150 11.50 3.26 5.77
C LEU A 150 12.23 2.15 6.52
N GLU A 151 13.41 2.46 7.04
CA GLU A 151 14.19 1.61 7.93
C GLU A 151 13.78 1.88 9.37
N ILE A 152 13.50 0.79 10.11
CA ILE A 152 13.25 0.82 11.54
C ILE A 152 14.43 0.13 12.23
N GLY A 153 15.22 0.92 12.97
CA GLY A 153 16.37 0.42 13.74
C GLY A 153 15.95 -0.33 15.01
N GLU A 154 16.90 -1.00 15.66
CA GLU A 154 16.65 -1.79 16.88
C GLU A 154 16.05 -0.96 18.04
N ASN A 155 16.39 0.34 18.10
CA ASN A 155 15.85 1.27 19.09
C ASN A 155 14.62 2.04 18.59
N MET A 156 13.90 1.51 17.58
CA MET A 156 12.76 2.15 16.92
C MET A 156 13.09 3.47 16.20
N GLU A 157 14.36 3.69 15.86
CA GLU A 157 14.79 4.85 15.09
C GLU A 157 14.32 4.72 13.64
N GLN A 158 13.78 5.81 13.09
CA GLN A 158 13.16 5.84 11.77
C GLN A 158 14.06 6.58 10.79
N ASN A 159 14.50 5.90 9.73
CA ASN A 159 15.32 6.48 8.68
C ASN A 159 14.69 6.25 7.30
N PHE A 160 14.63 7.29 6.46
CA PHE A 160 14.17 7.15 5.08
C PHE A 160 15.36 7.10 4.14
N LEU A 161 15.41 6.07 3.31
CA LEU A 161 16.35 6.00 2.19
C LEU A 161 15.57 6.26 0.91
N GLN A 162 15.84 7.40 0.28
CA GLN A 162 15.27 7.76 -1.02
C GLN A 162 16.19 7.28 -2.15
N PHE A 163 15.59 6.88 -3.28
CA PHE A 163 16.33 6.40 -4.44
C PHE A 163 15.62 6.71 -5.76
N ASP A 164 16.44 6.88 -6.79
CA ASP A 164 16.04 7.09 -8.18
C ASP A 164 15.88 5.75 -8.94
N PRO A 165 15.27 5.76 -10.14
CA PRO A 165 15.23 4.58 -10.99
C PRO A 165 16.63 4.06 -11.29
N ALA A 166 16.82 2.75 -11.21
CA ALA A 166 18.07 2.12 -11.62
C ALA A 166 18.37 2.43 -13.11
N PRO A 167 19.65 2.60 -13.48
CA PRO A 167 20.04 2.83 -14.87
C PRO A 167 19.55 1.66 -15.74
N ARG A 168 19.01 1.97 -16.92
CA ARG A 168 18.57 0.93 -17.87
C ARG A 168 19.79 0.15 -18.37
N GLN A 169 19.79 -1.17 -18.18
CA GLN A 169 20.72 -2.02 -18.90
C GLN A 169 20.39 -1.97 -20.39
N ILE A 170 21.37 -1.62 -21.21
CA ILE A 170 21.25 -1.65 -22.67
C ILE A 170 21.29 -3.13 -23.09
N GLU A 171 20.15 -3.82 -23.00
CA GLU A 171 19.98 -5.09 -23.71
C GLU A 171 19.89 -4.78 -25.22
N PRO A 172 20.52 -5.58 -26.10
CA PRO A 172 20.48 -5.34 -27.54
C PRO A 172 19.03 -5.37 -28.02
N ASP A 173 18.59 -4.23 -28.55
CA ASP A 173 17.35 -3.91 -29.26
C ASP A 173 16.33 -5.05 -29.45
N THR A 174 15.78 -5.55 -28.34
CA THR A 174 14.44 -6.11 -28.38
C THR A 174 13.52 -4.93 -28.21
N THR A 175 12.70 -4.66 -29.22
CA THR A 175 11.60 -3.70 -29.21
C THR A 175 10.62 -4.04 -28.08
N ARG A 176 11.00 -3.83 -26.82
CA ARG A 176 10.12 -3.88 -25.66
C ARG A 176 9.28 -2.62 -25.71
N LYS A 177 8.26 -2.66 -26.57
CA LYS A 177 7.18 -1.69 -26.54
C LYS A 177 6.68 -1.67 -25.10
N THR A 178 6.65 -0.49 -24.48
CA THR A 178 6.06 -0.31 -23.15
C THR A 178 4.67 -0.95 -23.20
N PRO A 179 4.38 -1.97 -22.39
CA PRO A 179 3.09 -2.62 -22.43
C PRO A 179 1.97 -1.60 -22.28
N ASP A 180 0.88 -1.76 -23.02
CA ASP A 180 -0.21 -0.78 -23.07
C ASP A 180 -0.86 -0.57 -21.70
N TYR A 181 -0.73 -1.52 -20.77
CA TYR A 181 -1.23 -1.34 -19.40
C TYR A 181 -0.40 -0.39 -18.52
N PHE A 182 0.77 0.05 -18.98
CA PHE A 182 1.51 1.15 -18.38
C PHE A 182 1.19 2.49 -19.08
N LEU A 183 0.43 2.47 -20.19
CA LEU A 183 -0.09 3.62 -20.97
C LEU A 183 -1.37 4.21 -20.40
#